data_AF-A0A961R7Q6-F1
#
_entry.id   AF-A0A961R7Q6-F1
#
_cell.length_a   1.000
_cell.length_b   1.000
_cell.length_c   1.000
_cell.angle_alpha   90.00
_cell.angle_beta   90.00
_cell.angle_gamma   90.00
#
_symmetry.space_group_name_H-M   'P 1'
#
loop_
_entity.id
_entity.type
_entity.pdbx_description
1 polymer ?
#
loop_
_entity_poly.entity_id
_entity_poly.type
_entity_poly.pdbx_seq_one_letter_code
_entity_poly.pdbx_strand_id
1 'polypeptide(L)'
;MALDEMMAAQLALHFHQKLSPSARRVGAALIEHFNRRSGQCNPTVARLAELLETDQKTIKRATAELDRYGLISKVRVSGSRRTNYQPNWSALATVYSDWRARFGGQDLGAKMSPYEGQIRPHSGDKNVPQTYRITNRTEPTVISITASARTRKSAEKQMCADIAKSCLSAEIWERLQEDRLLYEAGVDAEWRNRGGGMKCILGAIRRSA
;
A
#
# COMPACT_ATOMS: atom_id res chain seq x y z
N MET A 1 -1.01 6.27 29.75
CA MET A 1 -0.30 6.37 28.47
C MET A 1 -1.28 6.72 27.37
N ALA A 2 -1.15 7.91 26.80
CA ALA A 2 -2.06 8.47 25.80
C ALA A 2 -1.90 7.77 24.43
N LEU A 3 -2.90 7.91 23.55
CA LEU A 3 -2.79 7.41 22.16
C LEU A 3 -1.60 8.07 21.44
N ASP A 4 -1.36 9.35 21.73
CA ASP A 4 -0.27 10.14 21.15
C ASP A 4 1.11 9.56 21.48
N GLU A 5 1.29 9.00 22.68
CA GLU A 5 2.56 8.37 23.07
C GLU A 5 2.81 7.06 22.30
N MET A 6 1.76 6.28 22.00
CA MET A 6 1.86 5.09 21.16
C MET A 6 2.25 5.46 19.73
N MET A 7 1.59 6.47 19.18
CA MET A 7 1.89 6.97 17.84
C MET A 7 3.31 7.53 17.77
N ALA A 8 3.74 8.31 18.76
CA ALA A 8 5.12 8.80 18.85
C ALA A 8 6.13 7.65 18.90
N ALA A 9 5.83 6.58 19.65
CA ALA A 9 6.68 5.39 19.72
C ALA A 9 6.75 4.62 18.38
N GLN A 10 5.63 4.49 17.66
CA GLN A 10 5.59 3.90 16.31
C GLN A 10 6.44 4.71 15.31
N LEU A 11 6.33 6.03 15.37
CA LEU A 11 7.12 6.96 14.54
C LEU A 11 8.61 6.90 14.91
N ALA A 12 8.95 6.82 16.20
CA ALA A 12 10.32 6.67 16.67
C ALA A 12 11.01 5.45 16.04
N LEU A 13 10.32 4.29 16.01
CA LEU A 13 10.85 3.10 15.36
C LEU A 13 11.08 3.31 13.86
N HIS A 14 10.13 3.95 13.17
CA HIS A 14 10.26 4.24 11.74
C HIS A 14 11.46 5.15 11.43
N PHE A 15 11.68 6.17 12.25
CA PHE A 15 12.74 7.17 12.04
C PHE A 15 14.11 6.75 12.59
N HIS A 16 14.19 5.65 13.34
CA HIS A 16 15.47 5.16 13.84
C HIS A 16 16.37 4.67 12.70
N GLN A 17 17.40 5.46 12.40
CA GLN A 17 18.26 5.29 11.21
C GLN A 17 19.02 3.97 11.19
N LYS A 18 19.37 3.43 12.37
CA LYS A 18 20.19 2.22 12.50
C LYS A 18 19.39 0.92 12.62
N LEU A 19 18.06 0.98 12.65
CA LEU A 19 17.22 -0.22 12.69
C LEU A 19 17.01 -0.79 11.29
N SER A 20 17.11 -2.12 11.17
CA SER A 20 16.70 -2.85 9.99
C SER A 20 15.18 -2.73 9.74
N PRO A 21 14.71 -2.84 8.48
CA PRO A 21 13.28 -2.82 8.17
C PRO A 21 12.47 -3.87 8.96
N SER A 22 13.04 -5.06 9.15
CA SER A 22 12.42 -6.12 9.93
C SER A 22 12.31 -5.76 11.41
N ALA A 23 13.34 -5.14 12.00
CA ALA A 23 13.28 -4.69 13.39
C ALA A 23 12.23 -3.59 13.60
N ARG A 24 12.07 -2.67 12.65
CA ARG A 24 11.00 -1.66 12.69
C ARG A 24 9.62 -2.30 12.68
N ARG A 25 9.37 -3.24 11.75
CA ARG A 25 8.08 -3.96 11.65
C ARG A 25 7.77 -4.75 12.93
N VAL A 26 8.76 -5.47 13.47
CA VAL A 26 8.59 -6.24 14.71
C VAL A 26 8.35 -5.32 15.90
N GLY A 27 9.11 -4.23 16.03
CA GLY A 27 8.91 -3.26 17.09
C GLY A 27 7.51 -2.62 17.02
N ALA A 28 7.04 -2.30 15.82
CA ALA A 28 5.70 -1.76 15.61
C ALA A 28 4.61 -2.72 16.09
N ALA A 29 4.73 -4.01 15.75
CA ALA A 29 3.82 -5.04 16.25
C ALA A 29 3.88 -5.19 17.77
N LEU A 30 5.07 -5.10 18.38
CA LEU A 30 5.23 -5.19 19.83
C LEU A 30 4.59 -4.02 20.57
N ILE A 31 4.68 -2.79 20.03
CA ILE A 31 4.00 -1.62 20.58
C ILE A 31 2.47 -1.80 20.49
N GLU A 32 1.97 -2.29 19.35
CA GLU A 32 0.53 -2.55 19.17
C GLU A 32 0.01 -3.62 20.14
N HIS A 33 0.81 -4.66 20.40
CA HIS A 33 0.48 -5.71 21.36
C HIS A 33 0.64 -5.30 22.84
N PHE A 34 1.18 -4.11 23.12
CA PHE A 34 1.41 -3.68 24.49
C PHE A 34 0.11 -3.32 25.20
N ASN A 35 -0.25 -4.08 26.23
CA ASN A 35 -1.41 -3.79 27.04
C ASN A 35 -1.11 -2.65 28.01
N ARG A 36 -1.61 -1.46 27.69
CA ARG A 36 -1.43 -0.24 28.49
C ARG A 36 -1.99 -0.31 29.91
N ARG A 37 -3.01 -1.15 30.16
CA ARG A 37 -3.61 -1.30 31.50
C ARG A 37 -2.77 -2.18 32.39
N SER A 38 -2.26 -3.30 31.87
CA SER A 38 -1.50 -4.28 32.66
C SER A 38 0.01 -4.16 32.53
N GLY A 39 0.51 -3.38 31.56
CA GLY A 39 1.93 -3.29 31.21
C GLY A 39 2.49 -4.57 30.56
N GLN A 40 1.63 -5.52 30.19
CA GLN A 40 2.06 -6.80 29.63
C GLN A 40 2.20 -6.73 28.11
N CYS A 41 3.27 -7.31 27.57
CA CYS A 41 3.43 -7.56 26.15
C CYS A 41 4.10 -8.93 25.97
N ASN A 42 3.29 -9.96 25.82
CA ASN A 42 3.75 -11.35 25.75
C ASN A 42 3.34 -12.10 24.46
N PRO A 43 3.41 -11.49 23.26
CA PRO A 43 3.21 -12.23 22.03
C PRO A 43 4.31 -13.29 21.87
N THR A 44 3.94 -14.47 21.38
CA THR A 44 4.91 -15.53 21.08
C THR A 44 5.67 -15.19 19.80
N VAL A 45 6.89 -15.74 19.65
CA VAL A 45 7.67 -15.60 18.41
C VAL A 45 6.91 -16.17 17.21
N ALA A 46 6.21 -17.29 17.40
CA ALA A 46 5.37 -17.88 16.36
C ALA A 46 4.21 -16.95 15.96
N ARG A 47 3.56 -16.31 16.94
CA ARG A 47 2.49 -15.34 16.67
C ARG A 47 2.98 -14.12 15.90
N LEU A 48 4.13 -13.57 16.25
CA LEU A 48 4.74 -12.45 15.52
C LEU A 48 5.15 -12.85 14.10
N ALA A 49 5.67 -14.07 13.93
CA ALA A 49 6.04 -14.60 12.62
C ALA A 49 4.82 -14.74 11.70
N GLU A 50 3.72 -15.29 12.21
CA GLU A 50 2.44 -15.39 11.50
C GLU A 50 1.89 -14.00 11.15
N LEU A 51 1.80 -13.09 12.13
CA LEU A 51 1.23 -11.75 11.94
C LEU A 51 2.01 -10.91 10.91
N LEU A 52 3.33 -11.08 10.87
CA LEU A 52 4.21 -10.30 9.99
C LEU A 52 4.59 -11.04 8.70
N GLU A 53 4.07 -12.25 8.50
CA GLU A 53 4.35 -13.13 7.37
C GLU A 53 5.87 -13.30 7.16
N THR A 54 6.58 -13.66 8.23
CA THR A 54 8.04 -13.78 8.22
C THR A 54 8.53 -14.95 9.05
N ASP A 55 9.80 -15.31 8.88
CA ASP A 55 10.40 -16.45 9.58
C ASP A 55 10.69 -16.13 11.06
N GLN A 56 10.58 -17.14 11.93
CA GLN A 56 10.85 -17.00 13.36
C GLN A 56 12.30 -16.58 13.66
N LYS A 57 13.27 -16.96 12.81
CA LYS A 57 14.67 -16.52 12.91
C LYS A 57 14.78 -15.02 12.66
N THR A 58 14.02 -14.49 11.72
CA THR A 58 13.93 -13.04 11.45
C THR A 58 13.35 -12.31 12.66
N ILE A 59 12.27 -12.83 13.25
CA ILE A 59 11.70 -12.27 14.50
C ILE A 59 12.74 -12.27 15.62
N LYS A 60 13.43 -13.39 15.87
CA LYS A 60 14.46 -13.48 16.92
C LYS A 60 15.58 -12.46 16.70
N ARG A 61 16.10 -12.34 15.47
CA ARG A 61 17.12 -11.36 15.09
C ARG A 61 16.64 -9.92 15.30
N ALA A 62 15.44 -9.60 14.84
CA ALA A 62 14.80 -8.30 15.00
C ALA A 62 14.63 -7.94 16.49
N THR A 63 14.16 -8.86 17.33
CA THR A 63 14.02 -8.61 18.77
C THR A 63 15.35 -8.42 19.48
N ALA A 64 16.40 -9.14 19.07
CA ALA A 64 17.75 -8.94 19.61
C ALA A 64 18.33 -7.58 19.17
N GLU A 65 18.02 -7.14 17.95
CA GLU A 65 18.41 -5.82 17.44
C GLU A 65 17.73 -4.69 18.22
N LEU A 66 16.41 -4.80 18.48
CA LEU A 66 15.66 -3.83 19.28
C LEU A 66 16.20 -3.72 20.72
N ASP A 67 16.59 -4.85 21.31
CA ASP A 67 17.20 -4.91 22.64
C ASP A 67 18.60 -4.30 22.65
N ARG A 68 19.41 -4.59 21.61
CA ARG A 68 20.74 -4.00 21.43
C ARG A 68 20.71 -2.47 21.36
N TYR A 69 19.69 -1.88 20.74
CA TYR A 69 19.51 -0.43 20.70
C TYR A 69 18.79 0.13 21.94
N GLY A 70 18.43 -0.71 22.91
CA GLY A 70 17.77 -0.29 24.14
C GLY A 70 16.34 0.25 23.93
N LEU A 71 15.70 -0.09 22.80
CA LEU A 71 14.37 0.41 22.44
C LEU A 71 13.26 -0.50 22.99
N ILE A 72 13.45 -1.82 22.90
CA ILE A 72 12.51 -2.80 23.46
C ILE A 72 13.33 -3.96 24.01
N SER A 73 13.18 -4.22 25.32
CA SER A 73 13.93 -5.27 26.00
C SER A 73 13.12 -6.53 26.19
N LYS A 74 13.82 -7.67 26.13
CA LYS A 74 13.25 -8.98 26.34
C LYS A 74 13.44 -9.41 27.80
N VAL A 75 12.37 -9.34 28.60
CA VAL A 75 12.37 -9.74 29.99
C VAL A 75 11.92 -11.19 30.13
N ARG A 76 12.76 -12.02 30.75
CA ARG A 76 12.37 -13.37 31.19
C ARG A 76 11.86 -13.28 32.62
N VAL A 77 10.58 -13.62 32.80
CA VAL A 77 10.01 -13.76 34.14
C VAL A 77 10.46 -15.11 34.70
N SER A 78 11.13 -15.10 35.85
CA SER A 78 11.55 -16.33 36.53
C SER A 78 10.37 -17.28 36.72
N GLY A 79 10.54 -18.55 36.36
CA GLY A 79 9.47 -19.57 36.44
C GLY A 79 8.43 -19.53 35.32
N SER A 80 8.47 -18.56 34.40
CA SER A 80 7.57 -18.52 33.25
C SER A 80 8.29 -18.87 31.95
N ARG A 81 7.67 -19.75 31.15
CA ARG A 81 8.12 -20.00 29.77
C ARG A 81 7.76 -18.85 28.81
N ARG A 82 6.97 -17.87 29.27
CA ARG A 82 6.52 -16.75 28.44
C ARG A 82 7.58 -15.67 28.41
N THR A 83 7.84 -15.16 27.21
CA THR A 83 8.65 -13.96 27.02
C THR A 83 7.76 -12.74 27.26
N ASN A 84 8.24 -11.77 28.04
CA ASN A 84 7.63 -10.46 28.14
C ASN A 84 8.54 -9.43 27.46
N TYR A 85 7.97 -8.57 26.64
CA TYR A 85 8.67 -7.48 25.97
C TYR A 85 8.34 -6.18 26.70
N GLN A 86 9.35 -5.36 26.96
CA GLN A 86 9.18 -4.07 27.61
C GLN A 86 9.69 -2.96 26.69
N PRO A 87 8.81 -2.15 26.11
CA PRO A 87 9.22 -0.95 25.39
C PRO A 87 9.88 0.04 26.35
N ASN A 88 11.02 0.58 25.94
CA ASN A 88 11.69 1.65 26.63
C ASN A 88 11.12 2.99 26.16
N TRP A 89 10.08 3.46 26.84
CA TRP A 89 9.36 4.67 26.47
C TRP A 89 10.25 5.92 26.43
N SER A 90 11.22 6.04 27.33
CA SER A 90 12.13 7.19 27.36
C SER A 90 13.10 7.19 26.18
N ALA A 91 13.62 6.02 25.79
CA ALA A 91 14.46 5.89 24.60
C ALA A 91 13.67 6.20 23.32
N LEU A 92 12.45 5.66 23.19
CA LEU A 92 11.58 5.94 22.06
C LEU A 92 11.19 7.42 21.98
N ALA A 93 10.87 8.05 23.11
CA ALA A 93 10.57 9.48 23.19
C ALA A 93 11.79 10.34 22.80
N THR A 94 12.99 9.94 23.20
CA THR A 94 14.24 10.60 22.80
C THR A 94 14.43 10.56 21.28
N VAL A 95 14.25 9.38 20.67
CA VAL A 95 14.37 9.21 19.20
C VAL A 95 13.35 10.07 18.46
N TYR A 96 12.10 10.07 18.93
CA TYR A 96 11.05 10.89 18.34
C TYR A 96 11.33 12.39 18.48
N SER A 97 11.82 12.82 19.65
CA SER A 97 12.15 14.21 19.92
C SER A 97 13.32 14.71 19.09
N ASP A 98 14.38 13.90 18.94
CA ASP A 98 15.51 14.18 18.05
C ASP A 98 15.05 14.31 16.59
N TRP A 99 14.17 13.41 16.13
CA TRP A 99 13.57 13.53 14.81
C TRP A 99 12.74 14.82 14.67
N ARG A 100 11.87 15.15 15.64
CA ARG A 100 11.11 16.40 15.62
C ARG A 100 12.01 17.64 15.68
N ALA A 101 13.13 17.60 16.39
CA ALA A 101 14.06 18.74 16.42
C ALA A 101 14.70 18.98 15.05
N ARG A 102 15.01 17.91 14.32
CA ARG A 102 15.59 17.99 12.97
C ARG A 102 14.59 18.43 11.90
N PHE A 103 13.33 17.98 12.01
CA PHE A 103 12.34 18.12 10.92
C PHE A 103 11.09 18.94 11.30
N GLY A 104 10.75 19.05 12.58
CA GLY A 104 9.59 19.77 13.09
C GLY A 104 9.79 21.28 13.25
N GLY A 105 11.01 21.79 13.03
CA GLY A 105 11.31 23.22 12.98
C GLY A 105 11.18 23.85 11.58
N GLN A 106 10.76 23.08 10.55
CA GLN A 106 10.62 23.58 9.18
C GLN A 106 9.23 24.13 8.84
N ASP A 107 8.44 24.54 9.83
CA ASP A 107 7.51 25.66 9.63
C ASP A 107 8.30 26.98 9.61
N LEU A 108 9.34 27.07 8.78
CA LEU A 108 10.14 28.28 8.56
C LEU A 108 9.35 29.37 7.82
N GLY A 109 8.02 29.39 7.96
CA GLY A 109 7.15 30.16 7.12
C GLY A 109 7.58 29.95 5.68
N ALA A 110 7.52 28.71 5.19
CA ALA A 110 7.46 28.53 3.75
C ALA A 110 6.33 29.46 3.33
N LYS A 111 6.69 30.62 2.78
CA LYS A 111 5.80 31.53 2.08
C LYS A 111 5.41 30.77 0.83
N MET A 112 4.69 29.67 1.01
CA MET A 112 3.78 29.21 0.01
C MET A 112 2.96 30.46 -0.24
N SER A 113 3.11 31.06 -1.43
CA SER A 113 2.20 32.12 -1.83
C SER A 113 0.81 31.57 -1.53
N PRO A 114 -0.14 32.40 -1.04
CA PRO A 114 -1.52 31.97 -0.90
C PRO A 114 -1.87 31.22 -2.18
N TYR A 115 -2.10 29.91 -2.05
CA TYR A 115 -2.50 29.14 -3.20
C TYR A 115 -3.96 29.54 -3.42
N GLU A 116 -4.15 30.66 -4.12
CA GLU A 116 -5.40 30.97 -4.76
C GLU A 116 -5.59 29.85 -5.77
N GLY A 117 -6.29 28.80 -5.34
CA GLY A 117 -6.53 27.62 -6.14
C GLY A 117 -6.92 28.07 -7.54
N GLN A 118 -6.23 27.56 -8.54
CA GLN A 118 -6.46 27.97 -9.92
C GLN A 118 -7.88 27.52 -10.30
N ILE A 119 -8.84 28.45 -10.31
CA ILE A 119 -10.27 28.16 -10.55
C ILE A 119 -10.48 27.59 -11.96
N ARG A 120 -9.52 27.79 -12.87
CA ARG A 120 -9.59 27.30 -14.25
C ARG A 120 -8.22 26.80 -14.72
N PRO A 121 -8.16 25.70 -15.49
CA PRO A 121 -6.96 25.34 -16.22
C PRO A 121 -6.59 26.49 -17.17
N HIS A 122 -5.29 26.80 -17.27
CA HIS A 122 -4.80 27.79 -18.24
C HIS A 122 -5.23 27.34 -19.64
N SER A 123 -5.82 28.27 -20.41
CA SER A 123 -6.10 28.04 -21.83
C SER A 123 -4.82 27.57 -22.50
N GLY A 124 -4.89 26.41 -23.18
CA GLY A 124 -3.75 25.61 -23.58
C GLY A 124 -2.61 26.44 -24.16
N ASP A 125 -1.56 26.59 -23.36
CA ASP A 125 -0.28 26.99 -23.89
C ASP A 125 0.31 25.83 -24.68
N LYS A 126 1.14 26.18 -25.66
CA LYS A 126 1.72 25.31 -26.68
C LYS A 126 2.12 23.95 -26.12
N ASN A 127 1.93 22.89 -26.91
CA ASN A 127 2.38 21.51 -26.63
C ASN A 127 3.89 21.45 -26.34
N VAL A 128 4.30 21.88 -25.15
CA VAL A 128 5.64 21.70 -24.63
C VAL A 128 5.56 20.48 -23.73
N PRO A 129 6.31 19.40 -24.00
CA PRO A 129 6.30 18.24 -23.13
C PRO A 129 6.80 18.66 -21.74
N GLN A 130 5.91 18.61 -20.77
CA GLN A 130 6.22 18.87 -19.36
C GLN A 130 7.30 17.90 -18.90
N THR A 131 8.43 18.41 -18.42
CA THR A 131 9.54 17.60 -17.90
C THR A 131 9.12 16.93 -16.60
N TYR A 132 8.66 15.69 -16.70
CA TYR A 132 8.58 14.79 -15.54
C TYR A 132 10.01 14.35 -15.18
N ARG A 133 10.35 14.41 -13.90
CA ARG A 133 11.64 13.94 -13.38
C ARG A 133 11.63 12.41 -13.45
N ILE A 134 12.26 11.86 -14.48
CA ILE A 134 12.42 10.42 -14.68
C ILE A 134 13.35 9.86 -13.59
N THR A 135 12.78 9.34 -12.51
CA THR A 135 13.46 8.31 -11.72
C THR A 135 13.23 6.98 -12.42
N ASN A 136 14.30 6.21 -12.65
CA ASN A 136 14.35 4.93 -13.35
C ASN A 136 13.43 3.84 -12.76
N ARG A 137 12.12 3.99 -12.95
CA ARG A 137 11.10 2.97 -12.69
C ARG A 137 10.12 3.03 -13.85
N THR A 138 10.16 2.05 -14.73
CA THR A 138 9.32 2.00 -15.94
C THR A 138 7.88 1.57 -15.67
N GLU A 139 7.45 1.51 -14.39
CA GLU A 139 6.05 1.24 -14.04
C GLU A 139 5.61 2.05 -12.81
N PRO A 140 4.53 2.85 -12.93
CA PRO A 140 3.93 3.53 -11.80
C PRO A 140 3.10 2.55 -10.95
N THR A 141 3.52 2.30 -9.71
CA THR A 141 2.67 1.65 -8.70
C THR A 141 1.66 2.69 -8.17
N VAL A 142 0.47 2.73 -8.76
CA VAL A 142 -0.66 3.48 -8.20
C VAL A 142 -1.42 2.56 -7.25
N ILE A 143 -1.30 2.81 -5.95
CA ILE A 143 -2.23 2.27 -4.95
C ILE A 143 -3.50 3.13 -5.03
N SER A 144 -4.51 2.63 -5.75
CA SER A 144 -5.88 3.18 -5.72
C SER A 144 -6.64 2.52 -4.58
N ILE A 145 -6.77 3.22 -3.44
CA ILE A 145 -7.71 2.89 -2.38
C ILE A 145 -9.08 3.43 -2.76
N THR A 146 -9.67 2.84 -3.79
CA THR A 146 -11.09 2.82 -4.11
C THR A 146 -11.17 1.76 -5.19
N ALA A 147 -12.12 0.81 -5.10
CA ALA A 147 -12.50 0.02 -6.26
C ALA A 147 -12.74 1.02 -7.39
N SER A 148 -11.81 1.08 -8.37
CA SER A 148 -11.87 2.09 -9.40
C SER A 148 -13.22 1.90 -10.06
N ALA A 149 -14.04 2.95 -10.05
CA ALA A 149 -15.30 2.94 -10.77
C ALA A 149 -14.95 2.56 -12.21
N ARG A 150 -15.22 1.31 -12.59
CA ARG A 150 -14.88 0.81 -13.93
C ARG A 150 -15.69 1.66 -14.88
N THR A 151 -15.03 2.46 -15.70
CA THR A 151 -15.73 3.22 -16.72
C THR A 151 -16.09 2.28 -17.86
N ARG A 152 -17.25 2.47 -18.48
CA ARG A 152 -17.67 1.72 -19.67
C ARG A 152 -16.59 1.78 -20.77
N LYS A 153 -15.97 2.95 -20.95
CA LYS A 153 -14.84 3.16 -21.89
C LYS A 153 -13.63 2.27 -21.60
N SER A 154 -13.35 2.00 -20.33
CA SER A 154 -12.26 1.08 -19.95
C SER A 154 -12.61 -0.37 -20.27
N ALA A 155 -13.88 -0.77 -20.09
CA ALA A 155 -14.36 -2.11 -20.44
C ALA A 155 -14.32 -2.32 -21.97
N GLU A 156 -14.77 -1.32 -22.73
CA GLU A 156 -14.70 -1.30 -24.18
C GLU A 156 -13.26 -1.47 -24.68
N LYS A 157 -12.32 -0.65 -24.20
CA LYS A 157 -10.90 -0.75 -24.57
C LYS A 157 -10.31 -2.13 -24.25
N GLN A 158 -10.68 -2.71 -23.11
CA GLN A 158 -10.20 -4.04 -22.71
C GLN A 158 -10.77 -5.15 -23.61
N MET A 159 -12.07 -5.10 -23.91
CA MET A 159 -12.72 -6.03 -24.83
C MET A 159 -12.08 -5.98 -26.23
N CYS A 160 -11.87 -4.78 -26.78
CA CYS A 160 -11.21 -4.60 -28.08
C CYS A 160 -9.79 -5.19 -28.08
N ALA A 161 -9.04 -5.00 -27.00
CA ALA A 161 -7.70 -5.56 -26.86
C ALA A 161 -7.70 -7.08 -26.78
N ASP A 162 -8.70 -7.69 -26.15
CA ASP A 162 -8.82 -9.14 -26.04
C ASP A 162 -9.29 -9.79 -27.35
N ILE A 163 -10.17 -9.10 -28.11
CA ILE A 163 -10.51 -9.49 -29.49
C ILE A 163 -9.27 -9.45 -30.38
N ALA A 164 -8.46 -8.39 -30.30
CA ALA A 164 -7.25 -8.24 -31.11
C ALA A 164 -6.20 -9.33 -30.84
N LYS A 165 -6.20 -9.94 -29.65
CA LYS A 165 -5.32 -11.08 -29.30
C LYS A 165 -5.85 -12.42 -29.79
N SER A 166 -7.11 -12.50 -30.23
CA SER A 166 -7.72 -13.73 -30.72
C SER A 166 -7.27 -14.05 -32.14
N CYS A 167 -7.09 -15.34 -32.41
CA CYS A 167 -6.88 -15.85 -33.77
C CYS A 167 -8.10 -15.62 -34.69
N LEU A 168 -9.28 -15.33 -34.14
CA LEU A 168 -10.52 -15.04 -34.87
C LEU A 168 -10.83 -13.53 -34.92
N SER A 169 -9.83 -12.66 -34.68
CA SER A 169 -10.06 -11.22 -34.54
C SER A 169 -10.80 -10.59 -35.74
N ALA A 170 -10.45 -10.97 -36.97
CA ALA A 170 -11.09 -10.43 -38.18
C ALA A 170 -12.58 -10.78 -38.30
N GLU A 171 -12.94 -12.06 -38.15
CA GLU A 171 -14.32 -12.56 -38.19
C GLU A 171 -15.18 -11.94 -37.07
N ILE A 172 -14.59 -11.79 -35.88
CA ILE A 172 -15.26 -11.15 -34.75
C ILE A 172 -15.51 -9.67 -35.05
N TRP A 173 -14.54 -8.96 -35.63
CA TRP A 173 -14.72 -7.54 -35.94
C TRP A 173 -15.78 -7.31 -37.02
N GLU A 174 -15.79 -8.13 -38.07
CA GLU A 174 -16.82 -8.08 -39.11
C GLU A 174 -18.21 -8.29 -38.49
N ARG A 175 -18.36 -9.31 -37.64
CA ARG A 175 -19.64 -9.58 -36.99
C ARG A 175 -20.09 -8.48 -36.03
N LEU A 176 -19.16 -7.85 -35.32
CA LEU A 176 -19.46 -6.73 -34.42
C LEU A 176 -19.78 -5.43 -35.18
N GLN A 177 -19.28 -5.26 -36.40
CA GLN A 177 -19.67 -4.15 -37.28
C GLN A 177 -21.12 -4.31 -37.77
N GLU A 178 -21.54 -5.54 -38.04
CA GLU A 178 -22.92 -5.86 -38.45
C GLU A 178 -23.91 -5.82 -37.27
N ASP A 179 -23.52 -6.35 -36.11
CA ASP A 179 -24.38 -6.51 -34.95
C ASP A 179 -23.95 -5.60 -33.79
N ARG A 180 -24.46 -4.37 -33.81
CA ARG A 180 -24.24 -3.38 -32.76
C ARG A 180 -24.76 -3.83 -31.39
N LEU A 181 -25.83 -4.63 -31.34
CA LEU A 181 -26.38 -5.12 -30.06
C LEU A 181 -25.43 -6.13 -29.44
N LEU A 182 -24.81 -6.98 -30.25
CA LEU A 182 -23.77 -7.92 -29.79
C LEU A 182 -22.54 -7.18 -29.26
N TYR A 183 -22.14 -6.08 -29.90
CA TYR A 183 -21.07 -5.21 -29.40
C TYR A 183 -21.40 -4.62 -28.03
N GLU A 184 -22.59 -4.04 -27.86
CA GLU A 184 -23.01 -3.45 -26.58
C GLU A 184 -23.13 -4.51 -25.48
N ALA A 185 -23.65 -5.70 -25.79
CA ALA A 185 -23.72 -6.83 -24.86
C ALA A 185 -22.33 -7.34 -24.45
N GLY A 186 -21.37 -7.36 -25.38
CA GLY A 186 -19.98 -7.68 -25.10
C GLY A 186 -19.32 -6.68 -24.15
N VAL A 187 -19.51 -5.37 -24.40
CA VAL A 187 -18.98 -4.30 -23.54
C VAL A 187 -19.59 -4.36 -22.14
N ASP A 188 -20.91 -4.60 -22.05
CA ASP A 188 -21.61 -4.75 -20.77
C ASP A 188 -21.14 -5.98 -19.99
N ALA A 189 -20.92 -7.11 -20.67
CA ALA A 189 -20.38 -8.32 -20.05
C ALA A 189 -18.96 -8.09 -19.51
N GLU A 190 -18.10 -7.39 -20.27
CA GLU A 190 -16.76 -7.02 -19.85
C GLU A 190 -16.76 -6.03 -18.67
N TRP A 191 -17.71 -5.10 -18.67
CA TRP A 191 -17.88 -4.13 -17.59
C TRP A 191 -18.26 -4.81 -16.27
N ARG A 192 -19.22 -5.75 -16.32
CA ARG A 192 -19.68 -6.54 -15.16
C ARG A 192 -18.62 -7.53 -14.68
N ASN A 193 -17.96 -8.23 -15.60
CA ASN A 193 -16.95 -9.22 -15.28
C ASN A 193 -15.79 -9.19 -16.27
N ARG A 194 -14.56 -9.08 -15.76
CA ARG A 194 -13.37 -8.98 -16.61
C ARG A 194 -13.15 -10.29 -17.37
N GLY A 195 -12.90 -10.19 -18.68
CA GLY A 195 -12.83 -11.33 -19.59
C GLY A 195 -14.21 -11.94 -19.95
N GLY A 196 -15.30 -11.27 -19.59
CA GLY A 196 -16.67 -11.68 -19.89
C GLY A 196 -17.10 -11.32 -21.31
N GLY A 197 -16.57 -10.23 -21.88
CA GLY A 197 -16.98 -9.74 -23.20
C GLY A 197 -16.70 -10.74 -24.32
N MET A 198 -15.48 -11.26 -24.36
CA MET A 198 -15.08 -12.26 -25.36
C MET A 198 -15.91 -13.56 -25.28
N LYS A 199 -16.21 -14.03 -24.07
CA LYS A 199 -17.04 -15.23 -23.85
C LYS A 199 -18.48 -15.02 -24.33
N CYS A 200 -19.02 -13.81 -24.10
CA CYS A 200 -20.35 -13.44 -24.56
C CYS A 200 -20.42 -13.43 -26.08
N ILE A 201 -19.46 -12.79 -26.74
CA ILE A 201 -19.38 -12.67 -28.20
C ILE A 201 -19.22 -14.04 -28.86
N LEU A 202 -18.23 -14.83 -28.44
CA LEU A 202 -18.02 -16.18 -28.99
C LEU A 202 -19.21 -17.10 -28.76
N GLY A 203 -19.87 -16.99 -27.61
CA GLY A 203 -21.09 -17.75 -27.32
C GLY A 203 -22.25 -17.38 -28.22
N ALA A 204 -22.39 -16.11 -28.59
CA ALA A 204 -23.43 -15.66 -29.52
C ALA A 204 -23.15 -16.11 -30.96
N ILE A 205 -21.90 -15.99 -31.42
CA ILE A 205 -21.49 -16.45 -32.76
C ILE A 205 -21.77 -17.95 -32.92
N ARG A 206 -21.41 -18.77 -31.91
CA ARG A 206 -21.67 -20.22 -31.91
C ARG A 206 -23.14 -20.62 -31.87
N ARG A 207 -24.04 -19.74 -31.45
CA ARG A 207 -25.50 -20.00 -31.44
C ARG A 207 -26.17 -19.59 -32.75
N SER A 208 -25.48 -18.80 -33.57
CA SER A 208 -25.98 -18.27 -34.84
C SER A 208 -25.38 -18.99 -36.06
N ALA A 209 -24.42 -19.89 -35.84
CA ALA A 209 -23.83 -20.81 -36.82
C ALA A 209 -24.50 -22.20 -36.70
#